data_AF-A0A935QXM7-F1
#
_entry.id   AF-A0A935QXM7-F1
#
_cell.length_a   1.000
_cell.length_b   1.000
_cell.length_c   1.000
_cell.angle_alpha   90.00
_cell.angle_beta   90.00
_cell.angle_gamma   90.00
#
_symmetry.space_group_name_H-M   'P 1'
#
loop_
_entity.id
_entity.type
_entity.pdbx_description
1 polymer ?
#
loop_
_entity_poly.entity_id
_entity_poly.type
_entity_poly.pdbx_seq_one_letter_code
_entity_poly.pdbx_strand_id
1 'polypeptide(L)'
;MREIMNDLPELSDRAAITIAEAMRQMAQSDGAHPQEVALIEQFESSIDDQTSTPDLSAIDTPALKEALLKSLALVAFADGGLSEAERAVLEDYGRRLGVDAGDVGRAVSDVAVSLLSTFAGVHIFRDNVVKLGRSMGLDDKLIADTLDRAG
;
A
#
# COMPACT_ATOMS: atom_id res chain seq x y z
N MET A 1 -8.08 6.14 -3.40
CA MET A 1 -6.97 7.03 -2.99
C MET A 1 -7.36 7.96 -1.84
N ARG A 2 -8.39 8.82 -1.99
CA ARG A 2 -8.80 9.78 -0.93
C ARG A 2 -9.29 9.12 0.37
N GLU A 3 -9.91 7.94 0.32
CA GLU A 3 -10.34 7.20 1.53
C GLU A 3 -9.18 6.47 2.23
N ILE A 4 -8.24 5.85 1.50
CA ILE A 4 -7.05 5.18 2.09
C ILE A 4 -6.17 6.16 2.86
N MET A 5 -6.10 7.42 2.40
CA MET A 5 -5.27 8.46 3.02
C MET A 5 -6.02 9.29 4.09
N ASN A 6 -7.36 9.22 4.16
CA ASN A 6 -8.15 10.03 5.11
C ASN A 6 -8.16 9.47 6.54
N ASP A 7 -7.85 8.19 6.72
CA ASP A 7 -7.73 7.54 8.04
C ASP A 7 -6.27 7.48 8.53
N LEU A 8 -5.34 8.13 7.82
CA LEU A 8 -3.96 8.19 8.27
C LEU A 8 -3.87 9.06 9.52
N PRO A 9 -3.18 8.60 10.59
CA PRO A 9 -2.90 9.45 11.74
C PRO A 9 -2.09 10.67 11.28
N GLU A 10 -2.17 11.78 12.02
CA GLU A 10 -1.26 12.90 11.80
C GLU A 10 0.19 12.38 11.85
N LEU A 11 0.87 12.49 10.71
CA LEU A 11 2.26 12.03 10.58
C LEU A 11 3.16 13.15 11.08
N SER A 12 4.05 12.82 12.01
CA SER A 12 5.24 13.65 12.21
C SER A 12 6.11 13.59 10.96
N ASP A 13 6.85 14.66 10.66
CA ASP A 13 7.78 14.70 9.51
C ASP A 13 8.75 13.50 9.51
N ARG A 14 9.22 13.10 10.71
CA ARG A 14 10.08 11.93 10.87
C ARG A 14 9.38 10.63 10.47
N ALA A 15 8.12 10.43 10.87
CA ALA A 15 7.35 9.26 10.45
C ALA A 15 7.07 9.28 8.95
N ALA A 16 6.74 10.44 8.39
CA ALA A 16 6.51 10.61 6.96
C ALA A 16 7.77 10.28 6.14
N ILE A 17 8.95 10.78 6.54
CA ILE A 17 10.22 10.46 5.87
C ILE A 17 10.55 8.97 5.99
N THR A 18 10.33 8.35 7.14
CA THR A 18 10.52 6.91 7.30
C THR A 18 9.64 6.11 6.34
N ILE A 19 8.39 6.53 6.16
CA ILE A 19 7.46 5.92 5.21
C ILE A 19 7.94 6.14 3.77
N ALA A 20 8.34 7.37 3.40
CA ALA A 20 8.85 7.68 2.07
C ALA A 20 10.10 6.84 1.74
N GLU A 21 11.05 6.72 2.66
CA GLU A 21 12.24 5.88 2.47
C GLU A 21 11.87 4.40 2.32
N ALA A 22 10.91 3.91 3.11
CA ALA A 22 10.41 2.54 2.97
C ALA A 22 9.74 2.32 1.59
N MET A 23 8.99 3.31 1.10
CA MET A 23 8.39 3.28 -0.23
C MET A 23 9.47 3.29 -1.33
N ARG A 24 10.55 4.06 -1.17
CA ARG A 24 11.71 4.03 -2.08
C ARG A 24 12.38 2.66 -2.09
N GLN A 25 12.53 2.03 -0.91
CA GLN A 25 13.06 0.67 -0.81
C GLN A 25 12.16 -0.35 -1.52
N MET A 26 10.83 -0.20 -1.40
CA MET A 26 9.86 -1.05 -2.10
C MET A 26 10.04 -0.97 -3.62
N ALA A 27 9.98 0.23 -4.18
CA ALA A 27 10.12 0.44 -5.62
C ALA A 27 11.48 -0.05 -6.15
N GLN A 28 12.52 -0.07 -5.33
CA GLN A 28 13.85 -0.57 -5.72
C GLN A 28 13.99 -2.09 -5.65
N SER A 29 13.01 -2.80 -5.06
CA SER A 29 13.15 -4.23 -4.74
C SER A 29 13.23 -5.14 -5.97
N ASP A 30 12.51 -4.78 -7.04
CA ASP A 30 12.55 -5.43 -8.36
C ASP A 30 12.77 -4.43 -9.52
N GLY A 31 12.76 -3.13 -9.23
CA GLY A 31 13.26 -2.08 -10.11
C GLY A 31 12.24 -0.97 -10.30
N ALA A 32 12.63 0.27 -9.97
CA ALA A 32 11.67 1.36 -9.86
C ALA A 32 10.92 1.65 -11.17
N HIS A 33 9.59 1.55 -11.10
CA HIS A 33 8.68 1.87 -12.19
C HIS A 33 8.23 3.34 -12.14
N PRO A 34 7.94 3.98 -13.29
CA PRO A 34 7.55 5.40 -13.33
C PRO A 34 6.32 5.72 -12.46
N GLN A 35 5.36 4.80 -12.35
CA GLN A 35 4.14 4.97 -11.58
C GLN A 35 4.41 4.98 -10.07
N GLU A 36 5.28 4.08 -9.59
CA GLU A 36 5.71 4.03 -8.20
C GLU A 36 6.45 5.31 -7.83
N VAL A 37 7.40 5.74 -8.67
CA VAL A 37 8.18 6.95 -8.47
C VAL A 37 7.27 8.17 -8.38
N ALA A 38 6.29 8.29 -9.28
CA ALA A 38 5.34 9.39 -9.26
C ALA A 38 4.49 9.40 -7.97
N LEU A 39 4.08 8.22 -7.49
CA LEU A 39 3.33 8.09 -6.24
C LEU A 39 4.17 8.49 -5.02
N ILE A 40 5.45 8.09 -5.00
CA ILE A 40 6.39 8.45 -3.94
C ILE A 40 6.67 9.95 -3.95
N GLU A 41 6.95 10.54 -5.10
CA GLU A 41 7.18 11.98 -5.24
C GLU A 41 5.95 12.79 -4.80
N GLN A 42 4.74 12.30 -5.13
CA GLN A 42 3.51 12.91 -4.65
C GLN A 42 3.42 12.88 -3.12
N PHE A 43 3.77 11.75 -2.50
CA PHE A 43 3.79 11.63 -1.05
C PHE A 43 4.86 12.54 -0.41
N GLU A 44 6.09 12.52 -0.92
CA GLU A 44 7.20 13.37 -0.46
C GLU A 44 6.87 14.87 -0.57
N SER A 45 6.11 15.29 -1.58
CA SER A 45 5.68 16.68 -1.75
C SER A 45 4.76 17.19 -0.64
N SER A 46 4.18 16.31 0.16
CA SER A 46 3.34 16.64 1.31
C SER A 46 4.11 16.73 2.64
N ILE A 47 5.41 16.46 2.64
CA ILE A 47 6.28 16.51 3.82
C ILE A 47 6.88 17.91 3.93
N ASP A 48 6.65 18.57 5.07
CA ASP A 48 7.11 19.94 5.30
C ASP A 48 8.62 19.99 5.56
N ASP A 49 9.14 19.12 6.43
CA ASP A 49 10.58 18.97 6.69
C ASP A 49 11.15 17.71 6.04
N GLN A 50 11.85 17.88 4.91
CA GLN A 50 12.55 16.79 4.23
C GLN A 50 14.00 16.58 4.72
N THR A 51 14.45 17.35 5.73
CA THR A 51 15.82 17.24 6.26
C THR A 51 15.97 16.24 7.39
N SER A 52 14.84 15.81 7.97
CA SER A 52 14.81 14.75 8.97
C SER A 52 15.30 13.41 8.38
N THR A 53 15.87 12.55 9.23
CA THR A 53 16.41 11.25 8.80
C THR A 53 15.40 10.13 9.02
N PRO A 54 15.32 9.12 8.13
CA PRO A 54 14.49 7.93 8.35
C PRO A 54 14.83 7.24 9.67
N ASP A 55 13.80 6.94 10.45
CA ASP A 55 13.89 6.29 11.75
C ASP A 55 12.65 5.42 11.99
N LEU A 56 12.82 4.10 11.96
CA LEU A 56 11.72 3.15 12.18
C LEU A 56 11.13 3.23 13.58
N SER A 57 11.86 3.76 14.57
CA SER A 57 11.31 3.97 15.92
C SER A 57 10.27 5.09 15.97
N ALA A 58 10.19 5.94 14.93
CA ALA A 58 9.10 6.90 14.76
C ALA A 58 7.77 6.24 14.33
N ILE A 59 7.77 4.94 14.02
CA ILE A 59 6.60 4.14 13.66
C ILE A 59 6.21 3.26 14.87
N ASP A 60 5.83 3.92 15.96
CA ASP A 60 5.68 3.30 17.28
C ASP A 60 4.23 2.90 17.62
N THR A 61 3.24 3.54 16.99
CA THR A 61 1.82 3.22 17.20
C THR A 61 1.29 2.20 16.20
N PRO A 62 0.25 1.42 16.57
CA PRO A 62 -0.42 0.51 15.62
C PRO A 62 -0.90 1.21 14.34
N ALA A 63 -1.44 2.43 14.46
CA ALA A 63 -1.92 3.21 13.32
C ALA A 63 -0.77 3.61 12.37
N LEU A 64 0.40 3.99 12.91
CA LEU A 64 1.56 4.31 12.07
C LEU A 64 2.15 3.07 11.39
N LYS A 65 2.16 1.92 12.08
CA LYS A 65 2.59 0.64 11.49
C LYS A 65 1.68 0.24 10.34
N GLU A 66 0.38 0.35 10.53
CA GLU A 66 -0.61 0.11 9.49
C GLU A 66 -0.46 1.08 8.32
N ALA A 67 -0.28 2.38 8.60
CA ALA A 67 -0.02 3.40 7.58
C ALA A 67 1.19 3.06 6.73
N LEU A 68 2.32 2.67 7.36
CA LEU A 68 3.52 2.25 6.63
C LEU A 68 3.23 1.06 5.72
N LEU A 69 2.64 -0.02 6.25
CA LEU A 69 2.36 -1.23 5.47
C LEU A 69 1.38 -0.97 4.32
N LYS A 70 0.35 -0.14 4.54
CA LYS A 70 -0.59 0.26 3.49
C LYS A 70 0.07 1.13 2.42
N SER A 71 0.96 2.04 2.79
CA SER A 71 1.76 2.83 1.83
C SER A 71 2.66 1.94 0.99
N LEU A 72 3.31 0.93 1.58
CA LEU A 72 4.12 -0.04 0.84
C LEU A 72 3.28 -0.86 -0.14
N ALA A 73 2.13 -1.38 0.30
CA ALA A 73 1.23 -2.12 -0.57
C ALA A 73 0.69 -1.24 -1.72
N LEU A 74 0.42 0.04 -1.45
CA LEU A 74 -0.04 0.99 -2.47
C LEU A 74 1.03 1.25 -3.54
N VAL A 75 2.31 1.35 -3.15
CA VAL A 75 3.42 1.46 -4.10
C VAL A 75 3.52 0.21 -4.95
N ALA A 76 3.54 -0.97 -4.33
CA ALA A 76 3.64 -2.22 -5.06
C ALA A 76 2.51 -2.39 -6.09
N PHE A 77 1.27 -2.04 -5.71
CA PHE A 77 0.14 -2.13 -6.64
C PHE A 77 0.11 -1.06 -7.73
N ALA A 78 1.04 -0.09 -7.76
CA ALA A 78 1.02 0.99 -8.74
C ALA A 78 1.19 0.48 -10.19
N ASP A 79 1.83 -0.67 -10.38
CA ASP A 79 2.01 -1.31 -11.68
C ASP A 79 1.05 -2.49 -11.95
N GLY A 80 0.21 -2.84 -10.96
CA GLY A 80 -0.89 -3.81 -11.06
C GLY A 80 -0.63 -5.19 -10.47
N GLY A 81 0.49 -5.40 -9.76
CA GLY A 81 0.80 -6.67 -9.12
C GLY A 81 1.46 -6.55 -7.76
N LEU A 82 1.73 -7.68 -7.13
CA LEU A 82 2.67 -7.79 -6.02
C LEU A 82 3.65 -8.91 -6.34
N SER A 83 4.91 -8.57 -6.56
CA SER A 83 5.99 -9.49 -6.85
C SER A 83 6.48 -10.21 -5.58
N GLU A 84 7.27 -11.27 -5.75
CA GLU A 84 7.90 -11.96 -4.61
C GLU A 84 8.92 -11.07 -3.88
N ALA A 85 9.59 -10.16 -4.60
CA ALA A 85 10.56 -9.24 -4.01
C ALA A 85 9.85 -8.20 -3.13
N GLU A 86 8.77 -7.62 -3.63
CA GLU A 86 7.94 -6.66 -2.90
C GLU A 86 7.27 -7.31 -1.68
N ARG A 87 6.79 -8.56 -1.83
CA ARG A 87 6.26 -9.34 -0.70
C ARG A 87 7.32 -9.52 0.38
N ALA A 88 8.56 -9.84 0.00
CA ALA A 88 9.66 -9.97 0.96
C ALA A 88 9.95 -8.64 1.69
N VAL A 89 9.82 -7.50 1.03
CA VAL A 89 9.96 -6.17 1.66
C VAL A 89 8.83 -5.94 2.68
N LEU A 90 7.58 -6.21 2.33
CA LEU A 90 6.43 -6.11 3.25
C LEU A 90 6.61 -7.00 4.49
N GLU A 91 7.04 -8.25 4.30
CA GLU A 91 7.30 -9.18 5.40
C GLU A 91 8.47 -8.72 6.28
N ASP A 92 9.53 -8.17 5.68
CA ASP A 92 10.66 -7.62 6.43
C ASP A 92 10.25 -6.44 7.30
N TYR A 93 9.51 -5.48 6.75
CA TYR A 93 8.97 -4.36 7.52
C TYR A 93 8.00 -4.82 8.60
N GLY A 94 7.12 -5.79 8.30
CA GLY A 94 6.24 -6.40 9.29
C GLY A 94 7.02 -6.95 10.49
N ARG A 95 8.07 -7.75 10.23
CA ARG A 95 8.94 -8.27 11.30
C ARG A 95 9.65 -7.17 12.08
N ARG A 96 10.22 -6.17 11.40
CA ARG A 96 10.95 -5.05 12.04
C ARG A 96 10.04 -4.18 12.91
N LEU A 97 8.75 -4.08 12.54
CA LEU A 97 7.72 -3.37 13.30
C LEU A 97 7.07 -4.24 14.39
N GLY A 98 7.39 -5.54 14.45
CA GLY A 98 6.75 -6.49 15.37
C GLY A 98 5.26 -6.70 15.06
N VAL A 99 4.89 -6.67 13.78
CA VAL A 99 3.53 -6.92 13.28
C VAL A 99 3.45 -8.36 12.80
N ASP A 100 2.41 -9.09 13.22
CA ASP A 100 2.18 -10.47 12.82
C ASP A 100 1.90 -10.58 11.31
N ALA A 101 2.29 -11.70 10.70
CA ALA A 101 2.13 -11.92 9.25
C ALA A 101 0.66 -11.82 8.78
N GLY A 102 -0.29 -12.21 9.62
CA GLY A 102 -1.72 -12.06 9.33
C GLY A 102 -2.13 -10.59 9.20
N ASP A 103 -1.53 -9.71 9.98
CA ASP A 103 -1.84 -8.28 9.99
C ASP A 103 -1.21 -7.57 8.79
N VAL A 104 -0.02 -8.00 8.38
CA VAL A 104 0.60 -7.60 7.10
C VAL A 104 -0.32 -7.99 5.94
N GLY A 105 -0.79 -9.25 5.90
CA GLY A 105 -1.70 -9.72 4.87
C GLY A 105 -3.03 -8.96 4.82
N ARG A 106 -3.58 -8.58 6.00
CA ARG A 106 -4.76 -7.73 6.08
C ARG A 106 -4.51 -6.33 5.51
N ALA A 107 -3.41 -5.68 5.87
CA ALA A 107 -3.07 -4.35 5.34
C ALA A 107 -2.96 -4.35 3.81
N VAL A 108 -2.32 -5.38 3.24
CA VAL A 108 -2.23 -5.57 1.77
C VAL A 108 -3.61 -5.77 1.16
N SER A 109 -4.43 -6.64 1.75
CA SER A 109 -5.78 -6.95 1.26
C SER A 109 -6.70 -5.73 1.32
N ASP A 110 -6.62 -4.91 2.38
CA ASP A 110 -7.40 -3.68 2.53
C ASP A 110 -7.12 -2.68 1.40
N VAL A 111 -5.83 -2.49 1.06
CA VAL A 111 -5.44 -1.61 -0.05
C VAL A 111 -5.94 -2.19 -1.36
N ALA A 112 -5.79 -3.49 -1.58
CA ALA A 112 -6.27 -4.14 -2.80
C ALA A 112 -7.78 -4.02 -2.97
N VAL A 113 -8.56 -4.24 -1.91
CA VAL A 113 -10.02 -4.06 -1.90
C VAL A 113 -10.39 -2.61 -2.17
N SER A 114 -9.70 -1.63 -1.57
CA SER A 114 -9.99 -0.21 -1.78
C SER A 114 -9.64 0.27 -3.19
N LEU A 115 -8.60 -0.28 -3.83
CA LEU A 115 -8.31 -0.03 -5.23
C LEU A 115 -9.36 -0.68 -6.15
N LEU A 116 -9.73 -1.93 -5.86
CA LEU A 116 -10.71 -2.69 -6.64
C LEU A 116 -12.12 -2.09 -6.56
N SER A 117 -12.50 -1.50 -5.42
CA SER A 117 -13.81 -0.87 -5.23
C SER A 117 -14.06 0.31 -6.17
N THR A 118 -13.02 0.91 -6.74
CA THR A 118 -13.15 1.94 -7.79
C THR A 118 -13.82 1.41 -9.07
N PHE A 119 -13.81 0.09 -9.26
CA PHE A 119 -14.47 -0.61 -10.37
C PHE A 119 -15.81 -1.25 -9.96
N ALA A 120 -16.34 -0.93 -8.79
CA ALA A 120 -17.65 -1.41 -8.38
C ALA A 120 -18.73 -1.04 -9.41
N GLY A 121 -19.60 -2.01 -9.76
CA GLY A 121 -20.61 -1.85 -10.80
C GLY A 121 -20.10 -1.94 -12.25
N VAL A 122 -18.82 -2.21 -12.49
CA VAL A 122 -18.30 -2.42 -13.85
C VAL A 122 -18.74 -3.79 -14.38
N HIS A 123 -19.54 -3.79 -15.45
CA HIS A 123 -20.01 -5.01 -16.10
C HIS A 123 -19.30 -5.33 -17.42
N ILE A 124 -18.83 -4.32 -18.16
CA ILE A 124 -18.30 -4.50 -19.53
C ILE A 124 -16.93 -5.20 -19.55
N PHE A 125 -16.08 -4.90 -18.57
CA PHE A 125 -14.70 -5.44 -18.48
C PHE A 125 -14.47 -6.27 -17.22
N ARG A 126 -15.54 -6.86 -16.65
CA ARG A 126 -15.50 -7.56 -15.36
C ARG A 126 -14.40 -8.62 -15.30
N ASP A 127 -14.20 -9.39 -16.36
CA ASP A 127 -13.16 -10.43 -16.39
C ASP A 127 -11.75 -9.88 -16.22
N ASN A 128 -11.47 -8.69 -16.76
CA ASN A 128 -10.17 -8.03 -16.58
C ASN A 128 -10.00 -7.51 -15.16
N VAL A 129 -11.07 -6.99 -14.57
CA VAL A 129 -11.08 -6.50 -13.18
C VAL A 129 -10.91 -7.67 -12.19
N VAL A 130 -11.50 -8.83 -12.48
CA VAL A 130 -11.29 -10.07 -11.70
C VAL A 130 -9.85 -10.54 -11.80
N LYS A 131 -9.23 -10.50 -13.00
CA LYS A 131 -7.81 -10.84 -13.17
C LYS A 131 -6.90 -9.91 -12.38
N LEU A 132 -7.21 -8.61 -12.37
CA LEU A 132 -6.50 -7.62 -11.55
C LEU A 132 -6.64 -7.93 -10.05
N GLY A 133 -7.86 -8.18 -9.56
CA GLY A 133 -8.06 -8.55 -8.15
C GLY A 133 -7.23 -9.78 -7.73
N ARG A 134 -7.14 -10.78 -8.61
CA ARG A 134 -6.30 -11.97 -8.40
C ARG A 134 -4.80 -11.66 -8.42
N SER A 135 -4.33 -10.78 -9.32
CA SER A 135 -2.90 -10.37 -9.33
C SER A 135 -2.51 -9.59 -8.08
N MET A 136 -3.49 -8.94 -7.43
CA MET A 136 -3.33 -8.28 -6.14
C MET A 136 -3.44 -9.23 -4.94
N GLY A 137 -3.65 -10.54 -5.18
CA GLY A 137 -3.71 -11.57 -4.14
C GLY A 137 -5.08 -11.76 -3.48
N LEU A 138 -6.15 -11.17 -4.02
CA LEU A 138 -7.51 -11.36 -3.49
C LEU A 138 -8.12 -12.70 -3.96
N ASP A 139 -8.94 -13.29 -3.10
CA ASP A 139 -9.74 -14.46 -3.47
C ASP A 139 -11.00 -14.08 -4.27
N ASP A 140 -11.55 -15.05 -5.00
CA ASP A 140 -12.70 -14.85 -5.90
C ASP A 140 -13.96 -14.35 -5.18
N LYS A 141 -14.16 -14.74 -3.92
CA LYS A 141 -15.32 -14.31 -3.15
C LYS A 141 -15.20 -12.84 -2.79
N LEU A 142 -14.05 -12.42 -2.27
CA LEU A 142 -13.80 -11.04 -1.89
C LEU A 142 -13.81 -10.10 -3.10
N ILE A 143 -13.31 -10.56 -4.25
CA ILE A 143 -13.41 -9.82 -5.53
C ILE A 143 -14.88 -9.62 -5.90
N ALA A 144 -15.68 -10.69 -5.92
CA ALA A 144 -17.11 -10.59 -6.26
C ALA A 144 -17.84 -9.66 -5.29
N ASP A 145 -17.67 -9.86 -3.99
CA ASP A 145 -18.28 -9.03 -2.94
C ASP A 145 -17.88 -7.55 -3.05
N THR A 146 -16.69 -7.24 -3.55
CA THR A 146 -16.22 -5.86 -3.75
C THR A 146 -16.83 -5.24 -5.00
N LEU A 147 -16.90 -5.98 -6.11
CA LEU A 147 -17.43 -5.47 -7.38
C LEU A 147 -18.96 -5.34 -7.40
N ASP A 148 -19.65 -6.14 -6.58
CA ASP A 148 -21.11 -6.17 -6.51
C ASP A 148 -21.70 -5.21 -5.45
N ARG A 149 -20.86 -4.54 -4.65
CA ARG A 149 -21.30 -3.40 -3.81
C ARG A 149 -21.67 -2.24 -4.72
N ALA A 150 -22.97 -2.00 -4.91
CA ALA A 150 -23.45 -0.82 -5.62
C ALA A 150 -22.89 0.46 -4.96
N GLY A 151 -22.30 1.35 -5.77
CA GLY A 151 -21.93 2.70 -5.37
C GLY A 151 -23.15 3.59 -5.12
#